data_AF-A0A946I9K4-F1
#
_entry.id   AF-A0A946I9K4-F1
#
_cell.length_a   1.000
_cell.length_b   1.000
_cell.length_c   1.000
_cell.angle_alpha   90.00
_cell.angle_beta   90.00
_cell.angle_gamma   90.00
#
_symmetry.space_group_name_H-M   'P 1'
#
loop_
_entity.id
_entity.type
_entity.pdbx_description
1 polymer ?
#
loop_
_entity_poly.entity_id
_entity_poly.type
_entity_poly.pdbx_seq_one_letter_code
_entity_poly.pdbx_strand_id
1 'polypeptide(L)' 'MPTGNYKIQHHQHDVVVVGAGGAGLRSCLGLSEAGLSTA' A
#
# COMPACT_ATOMS: atom_id res chain seq x y z
N MET A 1 7.88 28.19 -17.39
CA MET A 1 6.81 27.29 -16.88
C MET A 1 7.14 27.02 -15.41
N PRO A 2 6.31 27.42 -14.44
CA PRO A 2 6.62 27.20 -13.03
C PRO A 2 6.56 25.68 -12.76
N THR A 3 7.70 25.06 -12.56
CA THR A 3 7.82 23.66 -12.12
C THR A 3 7.51 23.59 -10.63
N GLY A 4 6.22 23.66 -10.29
CA GLY A 4 5.75 23.31 -8.95
C GLY A 4 6.07 21.83 -8.70
N ASN A 5 7.12 21.55 -7.94
CA ASN A 5 7.47 20.18 -7.57
C ASN A 5 6.29 19.53 -6.84
N TYR A 6 5.83 18.39 -7.35
CA TYR A 6 4.91 17.53 -6.60
C TYR A 6 5.60 17.06 -5.33
N LYS A 7 4.88 17.13 -4.20
CA LYS A 7 5.38 16.62 -2.93
C LYS A 7 5.44 15.09 -3.01
N ILE A 8 6.64 14.52 -2.84
CA ILE A 8 6.82 13.07 -2.70
C ILE A 8 6.49 12.71 -1.25
N GLN A 9 5.61 11.73 -1.06
CA GLN A 9 5.29 11.17 0.25
C GLN A 9 6.02 9.83 0.40
N HIS A 10 6.66 9.64 1.56
CA HIS A 10 7.34 8.40 1.89
C HIS A 10 6.50 7.63 2.91
N HIS A 11 6.23 6.36 2.61
CA HIS A 11 5.47 5.46 3.48
C HIS A 11 6.33 4.25 3.82
N GLN A 12 6.15 3.72 5.03
CA GLN A 12 6.77 2.48 5.47
C GLN A 12 5.66 1.49 5.83
N HIS A 13 5.71 0.32 5.23
CA HIS A 13 4.77 -0.78 5.43
C HIS A 13 5.57 -2.07 5.50
N ASP A 14 5.02 -3.06 6.20
CA ASP A 14 5.60 -4.40 6.24
C ASP A 14 5.39 -5.10 4.90
N VAL A 15 4.24 -4.85 4.25
CA VAL A 15 3.89 -5.43 2.95
C VAL A 15 3.15 -4.41 2.07
N VAL A 16 3.41 -4.45 0.76
CA VAL A 16 2.66 -3.68 -0.25
C VAL A 16 1.97 -4.66 -1.21
N VAL A 17 0.66 -4.56 -1.33
CA VAL A 17 -0.17 -5.41 -2.20
C VAL A 17 -0.54 -4.62 -3.46
N VAL A 18 -0.01 -5.05 -4.60
CA VAL A 18 -0.32 -4.41 -5.88
C VAL A 18 -1.45 -5.16 -6.58
N GLY A 19 -2.63 -4.53 -6.64
CA GLY A 19 -3.80 -5.01 -7.37
C GLY A 19 -4.95 -5.45 -6.46
N ALA A 20 -6.17 -4.97 -6.76
CA ALA A 20 -7.36 -5.13 -5.92
C ALA A 20 -8.34 -6.22 -6.42
N GLY A 21 -7.80 -7.27 -7.05
CA GLY A 21 -8.60 -8.45 -7.43
C GLY A 21 -8.92 -9.33 -6.23
N GLY A 22 -9.67 -10.41 -6.45
CA GLY A 22 -10.07 -11.33 -5.37
C GLY A 22 -8.90 -11.94 -4.58
N ALA A 23 -7.74 -12.15 -5.23
CA ALA A 23 -6.53 -12.58 -4.54
C ALA A 23 -5.90 -11.46 -3.70
N GLY A 24 -5.83 -10.24 -4.23
CA GLY A 24 -5.26 -9.08 -3.53
C GLY A 24 -6.05 -8.72 -2.27
N LEU A 25 -7.38 -8.67 -2.36
CA LEU A 25 -8.23 -8.39 -1.19
C LEU A 25 -8.14 -9.49 -0.12
N ARG A 26 -8.07 -10.76 -0.51
CA ARG A 26 -7.84 -11.86 0.45
C ARG A 26 -6.47 -11.79 1.10
N SER A 27 -5.45 -11.37 0.35
CA SER A 27 -4.11 -11.12 0.89
C SER A 27 -4.14 -10.00 1.94
N CYS A 28 -4.76 -8.85 1.64
CA CYS A 28 -4.87 -7.74 2.59
C CYS A 28 -5.61 -8.16 3.88
N LEU A 29 -6.67 -8.96 3.77
CA LEU A 29 -7.38 -9.47 4.94
C LEU A 29 -6.46 -10.32 5.84
N GLY A 30 -5.81 -11.35 5.28
CA GLY A 30 -4.95 -12.23 6.08
C GLY A 30 -3.74 -11.51 6.68
N LEU A 31 -3.17 -10.53 5.96
CA LEU A 31 -2.05 -9.73 6.48
C LEU A 31 -2.49 -8.80 7.62
N SER A 32 -3.70 -8.23 7.53
CA SER A 32 -4.29 -7.41 8.60
C SER A 32 -4.63 -8.25 9.84
N GLU A 33 -5.17 -9.46 9.65
CA GLU A 33 -5.41 -10.43 10.74
C GLU A 33 -4.11 -10.87 11.43
N ALA A 34 -2.99 -10.92 10.69
CA ALA A 34 -1.66 -11.17 11.22
C ALA A 34 -1.03 -9.94 11.92
N GLY A 35 -1.73 -8.79 11.93
CA GLY A 35 -1.27 -7.55 12.57
C GLY A 35 -0.19 -6.79 11.80
N LEU A 36 0.00 -7.09 10.51
CA LEU A 36 0.99 -6.43 9.67
C LEU A 36 0.44 -5.12 9.08
N SER A 37 1.30 -4.11 8.95
CA SER A 37 0.98 -2.90 8.21
C SER A 37 1.02 -3.19 6.71
N THR A 38 -0.13 -3.07 6.05
CA THR A 38 -0.27 -3.32 4.61
C THR A 38 -0.90 -2.16 3.86
N ALA A 39 -0.40 -1.91 2.66
CA ALA A 39 -0.92 -0.91 1.72
C ALA A 39 -1.27 -1.51 0.37
#